data_AF-A0A940L5W3-F1
#
_entry.id   AF-A0A940L5W3-F1
#
_cell.length_a   1.000
_cell.length_b   1.000
_cell.length_c   1.000
_cell.angle_alpha   90.00
_cell.angle_beta   90.00
_cell.angle_gamma   90.00
#
_symmetry.space_group_name_H-M   'P 1'
#
loop_
_entity.id
_entity.type
_entity.pdbx_description
1 polymer ?
#
loop_
_entity_poly.entity_id
_entity_poly.type
_entity_poly.pdbx_seq_one_letter_code
_entity_poly.pdbx_strand_id
1 'polypeptide(L)'
;MKKIDQLMAELGFNKNAPDSVKEAFIKHLIKASTGVNVVTPSEKREMEAHPEKIVQFKMPQQLSFEFHEDQQPRPKSGKKAVS
;
A
#
# COMPACT_ATOMS: atom_id res chain seq x y z
N MET A 1 -25.80 18.20 8.78
CA MET A 1 -24.93 17.16 8.16
C MET A 1 -25.79 16.32 7.22
N LYS A 2 -25.32 16.04 6.00
CA LYS A 2 -26.03 15.15 5.06
C LYS A 2 -25.94 13.70 5.54
N LYS A 3 -26.97 12.90 5.31
CA LYS A 3 -26.95 11.45 5.62
C LYS A 3 -26.11 10.71 4.57
N ILE A 4 -25.51 9.59 4.96
CA ILE A 4 -24.69 8.77 4.04
C ILE A 4 -25.49 8.34 2.80
N ASP A 5 -26.76 8.00 2.96
CA ASP A 5 -27.64 7.58 1.86
C ASP A 5 -27.87 8.70 0.83
N GLN A 6 -27.90 9.96 1.29
CA GLN A 6 -28.02 11.12 0.40
C GLN A 6 -26.72 11.37 -0.36
N LEU A 7 -25.56 11.25 0.31
CA LEU A 7 -24.25 11.35 -0.33
C LEU A 7 -24.06 10.25 -1.38
N MET A 8 -24.46 9.02 -1.07
CA MET A 8 -24.43 7.91 -2.03
C MET A 8 -25.31 8.22 -3.24
N ALA A 9 -26.54 8.70 -3.03
CA ALA A 9 -27.43 9.08 -4.13
C ALA A 9 -26.88 10.23 -4.99
N GLU A 10 -26.30 11.27 -4.39
CA GLU A 10 -25.70 12.41 -5.09
C GLU A 10 -24.53 11.97 -6.01
N LEU A 11 -23.79 10.94 -5.60
CA LEU A 11 -22.67 10.37 -6.35
C LEU A 11 -23.10 9.27 -7.34
N GLY A 12 -24.41 9.00 -7.46
CA GLY A 12 -24.94 7.99 -8.38
C GLY A 12 -24.93 6.55 -7.84
N PHE A 13 -24.66 6.35 -6.55
CA PHE A 13 -24.74 5.04 -5.90
C PHE A 13 -26.16 4.74 -5.38
N ASN A 14 -26.49 3.47 -5.29
CA ASN A 14 -27.78 3.03 -4.75
C ASN A 14 -27.89 3.35 -3.24
N LYS A 15 -28.83 4.22 -2.88
CA LYS A 15 -29.13 4.59 -1.48
C LYS A 15 -29.63 3.43 -0.60
N ASN A 16 -30.23 2.41 -1.22
CA ASN A 16 -30.78 1.23 -0.55
C ASN A 16 -29.81 0.04 -0.60
N ALA A 17 -28.52 0.30 -0.83
CA ALA A 17 -27.51 -0.74 -0.85
C ALA A 17 -27.37 -1.43 0.53
N PRO A 18 -26.97 -2.71 0.57
CA PRO A 18 -26.70 -3.41 1.82
C PRO A 18 -25.55 -2.76 2.58
N ASP A 19 -25.50 -2.99 3.90
CA ASP A 19 -24.55 -2.31 4.79
C ASP A 19 -23.09 -2.55 4.41
N SER A 20 -22.74 -3.72 3.87
CA SER A 20 -21.40 -4.02 3.36
C SER A 20 -20.97 -3.07 2.23
N VAL A 21 -21.89 -2.66 1.37
CA VAL A 21 -21.63 -1.70 0.28
C VAL A 21 -21.50 -0.29 0.84
N LYS A 22 -22.30 0.07 1.85
CA LYS A 22 -22.17 1.36 2.55
C LYS A 22 -20.81 1.47 3.26
N GLU A 23 -20.37 0.39 3.90
CA GLU A 23 -19.04 0.30 4.52
C GLU A 23 -17.91 0.43 3.49
N ALA A 24 -18.01 -0.28 2.34
CA ALA A 24 -17.03 -0.17 1.26
C ALA A 24 -16.97 1.25 0.67
N PHE A 25 -18.14 1.90 0.53
CA PHE A 25 -18.23 3.29 0.10
C PHE A 25 -17.54 4.24 1.09
N ILE A 26 -17.78 4.09 2.39
CA ILE A 26 -17.10 4.88 3.44
C ILE A 26 -15.60 4.63 3.42
N LYS A 27 -15.16 3.36 3.29
CA LYS A 27 -13.75 3.00 3.18
C LYS A 27 -13.10 3.69 1.98
N HIS A 28 -13.78 3.73 0.84
CA HIS A 28 -13.29 4.46 -0.34
C HIS A 28 -13.11 5.95 -0.05
N LEU A 29 -14.07 6.60 0.61
CA LEU A 29 -13.98 8.02 0.97
C LEU A 29 -12.84 8.31 1.95
N ILE A 30 -12.62 7.45 2.94
CA ILE A 30 -11.50 7.58 3.89
C ILE A 30 -10.17 7.44 3.16
N LYS A 31 -10.06 6.44 2.27
CA LYS A 31 -8.87 6.22 1.45
C LYS A 31 -8.59 7.41 0.53
N ALA A 32 -9.62 7.97 -0.11
CA ALA A 32 -9.47 9.12 -0.99
C ALA A 32 -9.06 10.40 -0.23
N SER A 33 -9.53 10.59 1.00
CA SER A 33 -9.27 11.81 1.79
C SER A 33 -7.95 11.76 2.58
N THR A 34 -7.57 10.60 3.10
CA THR A 34 -6.39 10.45 3.99
C THR A 34 -5.27 9.61 3.39
N GLY A 35 -5.55 8.86 2.33
CA GLY A 35 -4.63 7.83 1.81
C GLY A 35 -4.56 6.57 2.68
N VAL A 36 -5.22 6.52 3.83
CA VAL A 36 -5.17 5.39 4.77
C VAL A 36 -6.16 4.32 4.39
N ASN A 37 -5.70 3.07 4.37
CA ASN A 37 -6.56 1.92 4.15
C ASN A 37 -7.11 1.43 5.50
N VAL A 38 -8.43 1.48 5.67
CA VAL A 38 -9.11 1.09 6.93
C VAL A 38 -9.85 -0.23 6.72
N VAL A 39 -9.80 -1.11 7.73
CA VAL A 39 -10.53 -2.38 7.72
C VAL A 39 -11.98 -2.12 8.14
N THR A 40 -12.95 -2.60 7.35
CA THR A 40 -14.36 -2.45 7.71
C THR A 40 -14.81 -3.54 8.69
N PRO A 41 -15.89 -3.32 9.46
CA PRO A 41 -16.43 -4.34 10.35
C PRO A 41 -16.80 -5.64 9.63
N SER A 42 -17.36 -5.57 8.42
CA SER A 42 -17.67 -6.75 7.61
C SER A 42 -16.41 -7.51 7.21
N GLU A 43 -15.37 -6.80 6.76
CA GLU A 43 -14.07 -7.41 6.43
C GLU A 43 -13.43 -8.07 7.66
N LYS A 44 -13.52 -7.43 8.83
CA LYS A 44 -12.99 -8.00 10.08
C LYS A 44 -13.67 -9.32 10.43
N ARG A 45 -15.01 -9.40 10.30
CA ARG A 45 -15.75 -10.66 10.53
C ARG A 45 -15.35 -11.76 9.57
N GLU A 46 -15.15 -11.42 8.30
CA GLU A 46 -14.71 -12.40 7.29
C GLU A 46 -13.27 -12.87 7.55
N MET A 47 -12.38 -11.99 8.00
CA MET A 47 -11.01 -12.33 8.38
C MET A 47 -10.96 -13.26 9.60
N GLU A 48 -11.85 -13.05 10.58
CA GLU A 48 -11.99 -13.93 11.74
C GLU A 48 -12.55 -15.31 11.37
N ALA A 49 -13.50 -15.37 10.42
CA ALA A 49 -14.11 -16.61 9.96
C ALA A 49 -13.22 -17.45 9.03
N HIS A 50 -12.33 -16.80 8.26
CA HIS A 50 -11.48 -17.45 7.27
C HIS A 50 -10.02 -16.96 7.36
N PRO A 51 -9.30 -17.31 8.44
CA PRO A 51 -7.94 -16.83 8.67
C PRO A 51 -6.95 -17.28 7.58
N GLU A 52 -7.21 -18.41 6.90
CA GLU A 52 -6.36 -18.92 5.82
C GLU A 52 -6.36 -18.08 4.53
N LYS A 53 -7.32 -17.16 4.36
CA LYS A 53 -7.37 -16.25 3.19
C LYS A 53 -6.55 -14.98 3.37
N ILE A 54 -6.00 -14.74 4.57
CA ILE A 54 -5.19 -13.54 4.85
C ILE A 54 -3.82 -13.72 4.20
N VAL A 55 -3.66 -13.18 2.99
CA VAL A 55 -2.38 -13.16 2.28
C VAL A 55 -1.44 -12.21 3.00
N GLN A 56 -0.63 -12.74 3.92
CA GLN A 56 0.54 -12.03 4.42
C GLN A 56 1.54 -11.91 3.26
N PHE A 57 1.55 -10.76 2.61
CA PHE A 57 2.61 -10.39 1.69
C PHE A 57 3.92 -10.32 2.48
N LYS A 58 4.72 -11.38 2.40
CA LYS A 58 6.12 -11.30 2.84
C LYS A 58 6.82 -10.34 1.89
N MET A 59 7.20 -9.17 2.41
CA MET A 59 8.09 -8.25 1.72
C MET A 59 9.29 -9.05 1.18
N PRO A 60 9.66 -8.92 -0.10
CA PRO A 60 10.86 -9.56 -0.60
C PRO A 60 12.05 -9.07 0.24
N GLN A 61 12.81 -10.02 0.78
CA GLN A 61 13.96 -9.69 1.61
C GLN A 61 14.97 -8.95 0.73
N GLN A 62 15.21 -7.67 1.04
CA GLN A 62 16.16 -6.84 0.31
C GLN A 62 17.57 -7.44 0.48
N LEU A 63 18.18 -7.87 -0.62
CA LEU A 63 19.56 -8.35 -0.61
C LEU A 63 20.48 -7.15 -0.37
N SER A 64 21.28 -7.21 0.70
CA SER A 64 22.37 -6.27 0.95
C SER A 64 23.66 -6.81 0.36
N PHE A 65 24.32 -6.01 -0.47
CA PHE A 65 25.67 -6.31 -0.96
C PHE A 65 26.67 -5.52 -0.13
N GLU A 66 27.51 -6.21 0.63
CA GLU A 66 28.74 -5.63 1.15
C GLU A 66 29.75 -5.58 0.01
N PHE A 67 30.07 -4.38 -0.45
CA PHE A 67 31.25 -4.18 -1.29
C PHE A 67 32.47 -4.38 -0.41
N HIS A 68 33.09 -5.56 -0.50
CA HIS A 68 34.46 -5.71 -0.06
C HIS A 68 35.32 -4.85 -1.00
N GLU A 69 35.88 -3.76 -0.45
CA GLU A 69 37.04 -3.10 -1.07
C GLU A 69 38.17 -4.13 -1.05
N ASP A 70 38.17 -5.03 -2.03
CA ASP A 70 39.40 -5.69 -2.43
C ASP A 70 40.36 -4.54 -2.75
N GLN A 71 41.39 -4.42 -1.92
CA GLN A 71 42.52 -3.51 -2.05
C GLN A 71 43.28 -3.86 -3.34
N GLN A 72 42.68 -3.67 -4.49
CA GLN A 72 43.41 -3.63 -5.74
C GLN A 72 44.07 -2.25 -5.80
N PRO A 73 45.41 -2.16 -5.69
CA PRO A 73 46.09 -0.88 -5.78
C PRO A 73 45.74 -0.27 -7.15
N ARG A 74 45.22 0.97 -7.14
CA ARG A 74 44.97 1.71 -8.39
C ARG A 74 46.24 1.68 -9.25
N PRO A 75 46.15 1.29 -10.53
CA PRO A 75 47.31 1.38 -11.41
C PRO A 75 47.73 2.84 -11.49
N LYS A 76 48.95 3.15 -11.03
CA LYS A 76 49.52 4.50 -11.09
C LYS A 76 49.71 4.85 -12.57
N SER A 77 48.85 5.69 -13.13
CA SER A 77 49.09 6.26 -14.45
C SER A 77 50.31 7.19 -14.35
N GLY A 78 51.42 6.75 -14.96
CA GLY A 78 52.61 7.59 -15.11
C GLY A 78 52.28 8.75 -16.01
N LYS A 79 52.17 9.96 -15.44
CA LYS A 79 52.09 11.20 -16.21
C LYS A 79 53.36 11.32 -17.06
N LYS A 80 53.22 11.26 -18.38
CA LYS A 80 54.12 12.00 -19.29
C LYS A 80 53.35 13.22 -19.76
N ALA A 81 53.66 14.37 -19.17
CA ALA A 81 53.33 15.64 -19.78
C ALA A 81 54.17 15.75 -21.06
N VAL A 82 53.51 15.87 -22.20
CA VAL A 82 54.15 16.19 -23.47
C VAL A 82 54.23 17.72 -23.54
N SER A 83 55.46 18.23 -23.59
CA SER A 83 55.78 19.64 -23.84
C SER A 83 55.48 20.04 -25.28
#